data_AF-A0A7Y8D897-F1
#
_entry.id   AF-A0A7Y8D897-F1
#
_cell.length_a   1.000
_cell.length_b   1.000
_cell.length_c   1.000
_cell.angle_alpha   90.00
_cell.angle_beta   90.00
_cell.angle_gamma   90.00
#
_symmetry.space_group_name_H-M   'P 1'
#
loop_
_entity.id
_entity.type
_entity.pdbx_description
1 polymer ?
#
loop_
_entity_poly.entity_id
_entity_poly.type
_entity_poly.pdbx_seq_one_letter_code
_entity_poly.pdbx_strand_id
1 'polypeptide(L)'
;MSTIASENPDNTVLALTSPRNFEAGWNPNDPGRFFWIDDAFGSNVLRDDYVQDWTSAFSKLRAAIKHGNRFLLTSRKHIHEAARRRLGQRNLAQFADRSAVVDVGESTFEEKTQILYNHVNFGEQSQSWRSRIKSHLTVFAALRDFLPWIAEPLGDPSFNKGLAPREAHSYAL
;
A
#
# COMPACT_ATOMS: atom_id res chain seq x y z
N MET A 1 9.88 -5.78 7.21
CA MET A 1 10.01 -6.33 5.84
C MET A 1 8.60 -6.60 5.35
N SER A 2 8.15 -5.94 4.29
CA SER A 2 6.84 -6.21 3.70
C SER A 2 7.00 -7.29 2.64
N THR A 3 6.60 -8.51 2.96
CA THR A 3 6.59 -9.64 2.03
C THR A 3 5.42 -9.45 1.05
N ILE A 4 5.71 -9.21 -0.23
CA ILE A 4 4.72 -9.42 -1.29
C ILE A 4 4.73 -10.91 -1.62
N ALA A 5 3.58 -11.57 -1.41
CA ALA A 5 3.33 -12.89 -1.96
C ALA A 5 3.12 -12.76 -3.47
N SER A 6 4.18 -12.96 -4.25
CA SER A 6 4.03 -13.28 -5.68
C SER A 6 4.01 -14.80 -5.79
N GLU A 7 2.82 -15.40 -5.89
CA GLU A 7 2.63 -16.84 -5.99
C GLU A 7 2.97 -17.43 -7.37
N ASN A 8 3.56 -16.63 -8.27
CA ASN A 8 3.93 -17.08 -9.62
C ASN A 8 5.46 -17.07 -9.82
N PRO A 9 6.11 -18.23 -10.02
CA PRO A 9 7.55 -18.35 -10.23
C PRO A 9 8.07 -17.56 -11.45
N ASP A 10 7.20 -17.28 -12.42
CA ASP A 10 7.57 -16.56 -13.65
C ASP A 10 7.49 -15.03 -13.51
N ASN A 11 6.96 -14.52 -12.39
CA ASN A 11 6.83 -13.09 -12.16
C ASN A 11 8.04 -12.57 -11.37
N THR A 12 8.99 -11.95 -12.09
CA THR A 12 10.10 -11.23 -11.46
C THR A 12 9.58 -9.95 -10.78
N VAL A 13 9.78 -9.85 -9.47
CA VAL A 13 9.48 -8.65 -8.66
C VAL A 13 10.76 -7.86 -8.43
N LEU A 14 10.75 -6.57 -8.77
CA LEU A 14 11.89 -5.66 -8.58
C LEU A 14 11.51 -4.55 -7.60
N ALA A 15 12.13 -4.59 -6.41
CA ALA A 15 12.02 -3.52 -5.42
C ALA A 15 13.08 -2.44 -5.71
N LEU A 16 12.63 -1.24 -6.04
CA LEU A 16 13.45 -0.11 -6.43
C LEU A 16 13.21 1.07 -5.47
N THR A 17 14.23 1.89 -5.30
CA THR A 17 14.19 3.07 -4.41
C THR A 17 14.26 4.39 -5.17
N SER A 18 14.41 4.35 -6.50
CA SER A 18 14.49 5.56 -7.31
C SER A 18 14.06 5.35 -8.78
N PRO A 19 13.71 6.43 -9.50
CA PRO A 19 13.38 6.37 -10.92
C PRO A 19 14.58 5.92 -11.77
N ARG A 20 15.79 6.29 -11.37
CA ARG A 20 17.04 5.91 -12.06
C ARG A 20 17.27 4.41 -12.02
N ASN A 21 16.93 3.75 -10.91
CA ASN A 21 17.06 2.29 -10.81
C ASN A 21 16.12 1.59 -11.81
N PHE A 22 14.94 2.16 -12.07
CA PHE A 22 14.04 1.66 -13.10
C PHE A 22 14.63 1.87 -14.49
N GLU A 23 15.12 3.08 -14.79
CA GLU A 23 15.70 3.36 -16.10
C GLU A 23 16.92 2.50 -16.43
N ALA A 24 17.75 2.16 -15.44
CA ALA A 24 18.91 1.30 -15.59
C ALA A 24 18.55 -0.19 -15.72
N GLY A 25 17.48 -0.62 -15.05
CA GLY A 25 17.10 -2.04 -14.96
C GLY A 25 16.03 -2.49 -15.96
N TRP A 26 15.37 -1.57 -16.67
CA TRP A 26 14.32 -1.90 -17.61
C TRP A 26 14.88 -2.42 -18.95
N ASN A 27 14.37 -3.58 -19.38
CA ASN A 27 14.66 -4.21 -20.66
C ASN A 27 13.34 -4.49 -21.39
N PRO A 28 13.12 -3.97 -22.62
CA PRO A 28 11.88 -4.23 -23.37
C PRO A 28 11.67 -5.70 -23.75
N ASN A 29 12.73 -6.51 -23.77
CA ASN A 29 12.67 -7.94 -24.08
C ASN A 29 12.30 -8.83 -22.88
N ASP A 30 12.08 -8.22 -21.71
CA ASP A 30 11.70 -8.93 -20.50
C ASP A 30 10.32 -8.44 -20.01
N PRO A 31 9.23 -8.92 -20.65
CA PRO A 31 7.87 -8.52 -20.32
C PRO A 31 7.37 -9.19 -19.05
N GLY A 32 6.30 -8.64 -18.46
CA GLY A 32 5.58 -9.30 -17.35
C GLY A 32 6.15 -9.06 -15.95
N ARG A 33 7.21 -8.27 -15.81
CA ARG A 33 7.79 -7.93 -14.49
C ARG A 33 6.86 -7.05 -13.67
N PHE A 34 7.03 -7.13 -12.35
CA PHE A 34 6.36 -6.25 -11.38
C PHE A 34 7.38 -5.36 -10.69
N PHE A 35 7.27 -4.05 -10.89
CA PHE A 35 8.15 -3.05 -10.27
C PHE A 35 7.47 -2.43 -9.06
N TRP A 36 8.05 -2.61 -7.88
CA TRP A 36 7.67 -1.88 -6.67
C TRP A 36 8.68 -0.78 -6.43
N ILE A 37 8.26 0.48 -6.55
CA ILE A 37 9.10 1.64 -6.31
C ILE A 37 8.67 2.30 -5.00
N ASP A 38 9.47 2.12 -3.96
CA ASP A 38 9.18 2.68 -2.64
C ASP A 38 9.62 4.14 -2.56
N ASP A 39 8.83 4.99 -1.89
CA ASP A 39 9.08 6.42 -1.75
C ASP A 39 9.37 7.11 -3.09
N ALA A 40 8.54 6.85 -4.10
CA ALA A 40 8.81 7.16 -5.50
C ALA A 40 9.20 8.62 -5.77
N PHE A 41 8.77 9.57 -4.93
CA PHE A 41 9.04 11.01 -5.08
C PHE A 41 9.94 11.59 -3.98
N GLY A 42 10.49 10.75 -3.10
CA GLY A 42 11.35 11.14 -1.98
C GLY A 42 10.84 10.62 -0.64
N SER A 43 11.79 10.34 0.26
CA SER A 43 11.56 9.58 1.49
C SER A 43 11.07 10.37 2.69
N ASN A 44 11.12 11.69 2.66
CA ASN A 44 10.61 12.57 3.72
C ASN A 44 10.16 13.91 3.15
N VAL A 45 10.85 14.37 2.10
CA VAL A 45 10.55 15.57 1.34
C VAL A 45 10.49 15.23 -0.14
N LEU A 46 9.79 16.07 -0.90
CA LEU A 46 9.83 15.99 -2.36
C LEU A 46 11.26 16.22 -2.84
N ARG A 47 11.74 15.30 -3.66
CA ARG A 47 13.06 15.37 -4.28
C ARG A 47 12.98 15.97 -5.67
N ASP A 48 13.64 17.12 -5.86
CA ASP A 48 13.69 17.82 -7.15
C ASP A 48 14.34 16.96 -8.25
N ASP A 49 15.40 16.23 -7.90
CA ASP A 49 16.06 15.31 -8.81
C ASP A 49 15.13 14.18 -9.24
N TYR A 50 14.29 13.65 -8.33
CA TYR A 50 13.31 12.62 -8.68
C TYR A 50 12.21 13.13 -9.59
N VAL A 51 11.75 14.38 -9.42
CA VAL A 51 10.77 14.98 -10.33
C VAL A 51 11.33 15.09 -11.76
N GLN A 52 12.59 15.49 -11.89
CA GLN A 52 13.26 15.55 -13.19
C GLN A 52 13.44 14.15 -13.79
N ASP A 53 13.93 13.20 -13.01
CA ASP A 53 14.14 11.82 -13.47
C ASP A 53 12.82 11.14 -13.85
N TRP A 54 11.74 11.39 -13.12
CA TRP A 54 10.40 10.88 -13.46
C TRP A 54 9.89 11.43 -14.78
N THR A 55 10.24 12.68 -15.08
CA THR A 55 9.81 13.31 -16.34
C THR A 55 10.34 12.54 -17.55
N SER A 56 11.58 12.04 -17.51
CA SER A 56 12.10 11.14 -18.55
C SER A 56 11.57 9.71 -18.39
N ALA A 57 11.55 9.18 -17.17
CA ALA A 57 11.21 7.78 -16.91
C ALA A 57 9.76 7.43 -17.24
N PHE A 58 8.80 8.37 -17.14
CA PHE A 58 7.39 8.09 -17.47
C PHE A 58 7.17 7.69 -18.93
N SER A 59 8.01 8.17 -19.84
CA SER A 59 7.93 7.74 -21.24
C SER A 59 8.24 6.24 -21.39
N LYS A 60 9.29 5.76 -20.70
CA LYS A 60 9.68 4.35 -20.63
C LYS A 60 8.65 3.52 -19.86
N LEU A 61 8.13 4.04 -18.75
CA LEU A 61 7.11 3.38 -17.95
C LEU A 61 5.85 3.10 -18.78
N ARG A 62 5.38 4.07 -19.59
CA ARG A 62 4.25 3.86 -20.52
C ARG A 62 4.52 2.72 -21.51
N ALA A 63 5.72 2.66 -22.07
CA ALA A 63 6.11 1.57 -22.97
C ALA A 63 6.14 0.23 -22.22
N ALA A 64 6.76 0.19 -21.04
CA ALA A 64 6.83 -1.02 -20.21
C ALA A 64 5.44 -1.57 -19.86
N ILE A 65 4.48 -0.71 -19.50
CA ILE A 65 3.08 -1.10 -19.26
C ILE A 65 2.45 -1.72 -20.50
N LYS A 66 2.64 -1.12 -21.69
CA LYS A 66 2.14 -1.69 -22.95
C LYS A 66 2.73 -3.06 -23.25
N HIS A 67 3.95 -3.33 -22.79
CA HIS A 67 4.62 -4.63 -22.87
C HIS A 67 4.31 -5.55 -21.66
N GLY A 68 3.24 -5.29 -20.91
CA GLY A 68 2.75 -6.20 -19.87
C GLY A 68 3.42 -6.07 -18.50
N ASN A 69 4.31 -5.09 -18.31
CA ASN A 69 4.89 -4.83 -17.00
C ASN A 69 3.88 -4.11 -16.08
N ARG A 70 3.96 -4.39 -14.78
CA ARG A 70 3.11 -3.81 -13.74
C ARG A 70 3.95 -2.97 -12.80
N PHE A 71 3.37 -1.90 -12.26
CA PHE A 71 4.06 -0.95 -11.40
C PHE A 71 3.23 -0.64 -10.16
N LEU A 72 3.87 -0.64 -9.00
CA LEU A 72 3.35 -0.12 -7.75
C LEU A 72 4.31 0.96 -7.25
N LEU A 73 3.83 2.20 -7.16
CA LEU A 73 4.58 3.32 -6.61
C LEU A 73 3.96 3.68 -5.26
N THR A 74 4.77 3.70 -4.21
CA THR A 74 4.32 4.21 -2.91
C THR A 74 4.79 5.65 -2.73
N SER A 75 3.99 6.46 -2.04
CA SER A 75 4.37 7.81 -1.66
C SER A 75 3.48 8.31 -0.54
N ARG A 76 4.00 9.23 0.28
CA ARG A 76 3.18 9.97 1.24
C ARG A 76 2.28 10.96 0.50
N LYS A 77 1.04 11.13 0.96
CA LYS A 77 0.03 12.01 0.36
C LYS A 77 0.56 13.41 0.02
N HIS A 78 1.20 14.08 0.98
CA HIS A 78 1.72 15.44 0.76
C HIS A 78 2.86 15.50 -0.27
N ILE A 79 3.71 14.47 -0.34
CA ILE A 79 4.80 14.37 -1.33
C ILE A 79 4.22 14.09 -2.72
N HIS A 80 3.27 13.15 -2.85
CA HIS A 80 2.57 12.87 -4.09
C HIS A 80 1.86 14.12 -4.65
N GLU A 81 1.12 14.83 -3.80
CA GLU A 81 0.40 16.05 -4.20
C GLU A 81 1.35 17.20 -4.61
N ALA A 82 2.54 17.28 -4.00
CA ALA A 82 3.58 18.23 -4.41
C ALA A 82 4.24 17.81 -5.74
N ALA A 83 4.55 16.52 -5.91
CA ALA A 83 5.10 15.97 -7.15
C ALA A 83 4.13 16.16 -8.32
N ARG A 84 2.85 15.84 -8.15
CA ARG A 84 1.81 15.99 -9.20
C ARG A 84 1.78 17.41 -9.76
N ARG A 85 1.82 18.42 -8.87
CA ARG A 85 1.85 19.83 -9.26
C ARG A 85 3.07 20.20 -10.10
N ARG A 86 4.24 19.62 -9.81
CA ARG A 86 5.49 19.91 -10.55
C ARG A 86 5.64 19.12 -11.84
N LEU A 87 5.14 17.89 -11.88
CA LEU A 87 5.16 17.05 -13.08
C LEU A 87 4.20 17.59 -14.17
N GLY A 88 3.09 18.23 -13.76
CA GLY A 88 2.15 18.88 -14.67
C GLY A 88 1.62 17.92 -15.75
N GLN A 89 1.54 18.39 -17.00
CA GLN A 89 1.09 17.59 -18.15
C GLN A 89 2.04 16.45 -18.54
N ARG A 90 3.28 16.44 -18.02
CA ARG A 90 4.25 15.36 -18.28
C ARG A 90 4.00 14.12 -17.42
N ASN A 91 3.03 14.21 -16.52
CA ASN A 91 2.60 13.12 -15.67
C ASN A 91 1.98 11.98 -16.50
N LEU A 92 1.96 10.77 -15.95
CA LEU A 92 1.12 9.69 -16.48
C LEU A 92 -0.34 10.14 -16.40
N ALA A 93 -1.11 9.90 -17.47
CA ALA A 93 -2.53 10.25 -17.51
C ALA A 93 -3.26 9.69 -16.28
N GLN A 94 -2.95 8.45 -15.91
CA GLN A 94 -3.53 7.74 -14.77
C GLN A 94 -3.20 8.35 -13.40
N PHE A 95 -2.12 9.13 -13.32
CA PHE A 95 -1.77 9.91 -12.12
C PHE A 95 -2.40 11.31 -12.15
N ALA A 96 -2.63 11.87 -13.34
CA ALA A 96 -3.29 13.15 -13.50
C ALA A 96 -4.80 13.05 -13.21
N ASP A 97 -5.45 12.01 -13.73
CA ASP A 97 -6.89 11.74 -13.55
C ASP A 97 -7.21 10.95 -12.27
N ARG A 98 -6.18 10.53 -11.53
CA ARG A 98 -6.24 9.74 -10.28
C ARG A 98 -6.84 8.34 -10.43
N SER A 99 -7.07 7.85 -11.65
CA SER A 99 -7.63 6.52 -11.90
C SER A 99 -6.74 5.37 -11.39
N ALA A 100 -5.43 5.61 -11.24
CA ALA A 100 -4.48 4.65 -10.66
C ALA A 100 -3.89 5.10 -9.31
N VAL A 101 -4.60 5.98 -8.58
CA VAL A 101 -4.16 6.45 -7.26
C VAL A 101 -5.08 5.90 -6.18
N VAL A 102 -4.51 5.13 -5.27
CA VAL A 102 -5.22 4.61 -4.09
C VAL A 102 -4.77 5.43 -2.87
N ASP A 103 -5.70 6.15 -2.23
CA ASP A 103 -5.45 6.84 -0.97
C ASP A 103 -5.73 5.86 0.19
N VAL A 104 -4.67 5.28 0.74
CA VAL A 104 -4.75 4.30 1.84
C VAL A 104 -5.31 4.93 3.13
N GLY A 105 -5.28 6.27 3.27
CA GLY A 105 -5.83 6.95 4.43
C GLY A 105 -7.36 7.02 4.46
N GLU A 106 -8.03 6.89 3.32
CA GLU A 106 -9.50 6.95 3.21
C GLU A 106 -10.10 5.59 2.90
N SER A 107 -9.74 4.57 3.69
CA SER A 107 -10.35 3.25 3.57
C SER A 107 -11.84 3.30 3.93
N THR A 108 -12.66 2.66 3.11
CA THR A 108 -14.08 2.43 3.38
C THR A 108 -14.26 1.53 4.61
N PHE A 109 -15.47 1.52 5.18
CA PHE A 109 -15.77 0.67 6.33
C PHE A 109 -15.57 -0.83 6.00
N GLU A 110 -15.93 -1.22 4.79
CA GLU A 110 -15.78 -2.57 4.26
C GLU A 110 -14.30 -2.95 4.14
N GLU A 111 -13.46 -2.07 3.58
CA GLU A 111 -12.01 -2.29 3.48
C GLU A 111 -11.36 -2.39 4.86
N LYS A 112 -11.71 -1.49 5.81
CA LYS A 112 -11.23 -1.55 7.19
C LYS A 112 -11.59 -2.88 7.85
N THR A 113 -12.83 -3.32 7.67
CA THR A 113 -13.32 -4.62 8.18
C THR A 113 -12.54 -5.78 7.59
N GLN A 114 -12.25 -5.73 6.28
CA GLN A 114 -11.47 -6.77 5.62
C GLN A 114 -10.00 -6.80 6.08
N ILE A 115 -9.37 -5.63 6.27
CA ILE A 115 -8.01 -5.51 6.81
C ILE A 115 -7.93 -6.17 8.19
N LEU A 116 -8.88 -5.82 9.07
CA LEU A 116 -9.00 -6.38 10.42
C LEU A 116 -9.21 -7.90 10.40
N TYR A 117 -10.16 -8.36 9.58
CA TYR A 117 -10.43 -9.78 9.42
C TYR A 117 -9.19 -10.55 8.97
N ASN A 118 -8.49 -10.03 7.95
CA ASN A 118 -7.29 -10.66 7.42
C ASN A 118 -6.20 -10.77 8.49
N HIS A 119 -5.92 -9.70 9.24
CA HIS A 119 -4.91 -9.73 10.30
C HIS A 119 -5.23 -10.74 11.40
N VAL A 120 -6.50 -10.86 11.80
CA VAL A 120 -6.93 -11.86 12.80
C VAL A 120 -6.86 -13.27 12.24
N ASN A 121 -7.32 -13.49 11.01
CA ASN A 121 -7.46 -14.83 10.43
C ASN A 121 -6.11 -15.43 9.98
N PHE A 122 -5.20 -14.59 9.48
CA PHE A 122 -3.87 -15.00 9.05
C PHE A 122 -2.77 -14.79 10.10
N GLY A 123 -3.09 -14.19 11.25
CA GLY A 123 -2.19 -14.07 12.39
C GLY A 123 -2.03 -15.36 13.20
N GLU A 124 -1.24 -15.31 14.27
CA GLU A 124 -0.87 -16.47 15.09
C GLU A 124 -1.87 -16.74 16.24
N GLN A 125 -3.00 -16.03 16.25
CA GLN A 125 -4.02 -16.19 17.28
C GLN A 125 -4.65 -17.57 17.32
N SER A 126 -5.00 -18.02 18.52
CA SER A 126 -5.78 -19.23 18.72
C SER A 126 -7.18 -19.12 18.11
N GLN A 127 -7.78 -20.26 17.76
CA GLN A 127 -9.14 -20.30 17.22
C GLN A 127 -10.17 -19.68 18.18
N SER A 128 -9.99 -19.86 19.49
CA SER A 128 -10.89 -19.29 20.50
C SER A 128 -10.81 -17.76 20.54
N TRP A 129 -9.62 -17.17 20.39
CA TRP A 129 -9.45 -15.72 20.25
C TRP A 129 -10.11 -15.20 18.98
N ARG A 130 -9.85 -15.83 17.82
CA ARG A 130 -10.42 -15.44 16.53
C ARG A 130 -11.94 -15.41 16.58
N SER A 131 -12.57 -16.42 17.18
CA SER A 131 -14.03 -16.47 17.34
C SER A 131 -14.56 -15.35 18.23
N ARG A 132 -13.84 -14.99 19.30
CA ARG A 132 -14.24 -13.92 20.23
C ARG A 132 -14.09 -12.53 19.64
N ILE A 133 -13.00 -12.24 18.93
CA ILE A 133 -12.74 -10.89 18.43
C ILE A 133 -13.60 -10.53 17.21
N LYS A 134 -14.10 -11.53 16.47
CA LYS A 134 -14.95 -11.32 15.27
C LYS A 134 -16.15 -10.41 15.51
N SER A 135 -16.83 -10.54 16.65
CA SER A 135 -17.97 -9.68 17.01
C SER A 135 -17.60 -8.23 17.30
N HIS A 136 -16.32 -7.94 17.54
CA HIS A 136 -15.81 -6.61 17.87
C HIS A 136 -15.16 -5.89 16.68
N LEU A 137 -14.88 -6.59 15.57
CA LEU A 137 -14.18 -5.99 14.42
C LEU A 137 -14.90 -4.78 13.82
N THR A 138 -16.24 -4.79 13.83
CA THR A 138 -17.04 -3.66 13.37
C THR A 138 -16.82 -2.39 14.20
N VAL A 139 -16.57 -2.53 15.50
CA VAL A 139 -16.25 -1.39 16.39
C VAL A 139 -14.89 -0.79 16.01
N PHE A 140 -13.89 -1.64 15.73
CA PHE A 140 -12.57 -1.18 15.28
C PHE A 140 -12.64 -0.54 13.89
N ALA A 141 -13.44 -1.08 12.96
CA ALA A 141 -13.62 -0.53 11.62
C ALA A 141 -14.31 0.85 11.64
N ALA A 142 -15.12 1.13 12.66
CA ALA A 142 -15.81 2.41 12.85
C ALA A 142 -14.89 3.53 13.38
N LEU A 143 -13.64 3.23 13.78
CA LEU A 143 -12.71 4.25 14.25
C LEU A 143 -12.44 5.28 13.14
N ARG A 144 -12.62 6.56 13.51
CA ARG A 144 -12.41 7.70 12.62
C ARG A 144 -10.97 7.74 12.12
N ASP A 145 -10.02 7.54 13.02
CA ASP A 145 -8.59 7.49 12.75
C ASP A 145 -8.10 6.04 12.68
N PHE A 146 -8.86 5.18 11.99
CA PHE A 146 -8.42 3.81 11.74
C PHE A 146 -7.10 3.84 10.98
N LEU A 147 -6.09 3.18 11.54
CA LEU A 147 -4.82 2.96 10.89
C LEU A 147 -4.59 1.44 10.80
N PRO A 148 -4.03 0.93 9.69
CA PRO A 148 -3.76 -0.50 9.54
C PRO A 148 -2.94 -1.10 10.70
N TRP A 149 -2.07 -0.32 11.34
CA TRP A 149 -1.29 -0.77 12.50
C TRP A 149 -2.17 -1.24 13.67
N ILE A 150 -3.40 -0.74 13.81
CA ILE A 150 -4.34 -1.16 14.86
C ILE A 150 -4.73 -2.64 14.68
N ALA A 151 -4.67 -3.16 13.45
CA ALA A 151 -4.98 -4.54 13.16
C ALA A 151 -3.85 -5.51 13.54
N GLU A 152 -2.60 -5.04 13.60
CA GLU A 152 -1.41 -5.87 13.90
C GLU A 152 -1.46 -6.53 15.30
N PRO A 153 -1.73 -5.79 16.40
CA PRO A 153 -1.91 -6.40 17.72
C PRO A 153 -3.01 -7.48 17.74
N LEU A 154 -4.07 -7.31 16.96
CA LEU A 154 -5.19 -8.27 16.96
C LEU A 154 -4.79 -9.64 16.41
N GLY A 155 -3.77 -9.70 15.55
CA GLY A 155 -3.24 -10.91 14.92
C GLY A 155 -2.10 -11.59 15.68
N ASP A 156 -1.46 -10.90 16.64
CA ASP A 156 -0.27 -11.41 17.34
C ASP A 156 -0.55 -11.66 18.85
N PRO A 157 -0.42 -12.91 19.35
CA PRO A 157 -0.62 -13.24 20.76
C PRO A 157 0.26 -12.45 21.74
N SER A 158 1.42 -11.95 21.30
CA SER A 158 2.37 -11.20 22.13
C SER A 158 1.77 -9.92 22.71
N PHE A 159 0.88 -9.26 21.96
CA PHE A 159 0.16 -8.06 22.38
C PHE A 159 -1.08 -8.35 23.23
N ASN A 160 -1.49 -9.62 23.29
CA ASN A 160 -2.83 -10.01 23.76
C ASN A 160 -2.77 -10.84 25.04
N LYS A 161 -1.57 -11.07 25.57
CA LYS A 161 -1.36 -11.75 26.84
C LYS A 161 -2.03 -10.96 27.97
N GLY A 162 -3.08 -11.56 28.55
CA GLY A 162 -3.84 -10.95 29.65
C GLY A 162 -4.99 -10.04 29.22
N LEU A 163 -5.20 -9.84 27.91
CA LEU A 163 -6.39 -9.14 27.42
C LEU A 163 -7.55 -10.13 27.26
N ALA A 164 -8.71 -9.76 27.81
CA ALA A 164 -9.96 -10.45 27.57
C ALA A 164 -10.94 -9.44 26.95
N PRO A 165 -11.50 -9.71 25.76
CA PRO A 165 -12.61 -8.92 25.24
C PRO A 165 -13.72 -8.85 26.29
N ARG A 166 -14.06 -7.64 26.73
CA ARG A 166 -15.26 -7.35 27.52
C ARG A 166 -16.37 -6.92 26.58
N GLU A 167 -17.60 -7.29 26.89
CA GLU A 167 -18.76 -6.82 26.12
C GLU A 167 -18.79 -5.29 26.12
N ALA A 168 -19.02 -4.72 24.94
CA ALA A 168 -19.17 -3.29 24.80
C ALA A 168 -20.51 -2.89 25.44
N HIS A 169 -20.45 -2.24 26.61
CA HIS A 169 -21.61 -1.53 27.12
C HIS A 169 -21.91 -0.38 26.14
N SER A 170 -23.13 -0.36 25.62
CA SER A 170 -23.68 0.74 24.85
C SER A 170 -23.56 2.04 25.66
N TYR A 171 -22.61 2.90 25.31
CA TYR A 171 -22.69 4.30 25.70
C TYR A 171 -23.75 4.94 24.81
N ALA A 172 -24.95 5.09 25.37
CA ALA A 172 -25.94 5.99 24.82
C ALA A 172 -25.37 7.42 24.85
N LEU A 173 -25.25 8.03 23.68
CA LEU A 173 -25.26 9.48 23.48
C LEU A 173 -26.46 9.80 22.60
#